data_AF-A0A136PRM9-F1
#
_entry.id   AF-A0A136PRM9-F1
#
_cell.length_a   1.000
_cell.length_b   1.000
_cell.length_c   1.000
_cell.angle_alpha   90.00
_cell.angle_beta   90.00
_cell.angle_gamma   90.00
#
_symmetry.space_group_name_H-M   'P 1'
#
loop_
_entity.id
_entity.type
_entity.pdbx_description
1 polymer ?
#
loop_
_entity_poly.entity_id
_entity_poly.type
_entity_poly.pdbx_seq_one_letter_code
_entity_poly.pdbx_strand_id
1 'polypeptide(L)'
;MEKNPPPPSERALKAAAEMQKSAPPLASGGGCRNTAGLGVCISWTNNQHKGDFYVNSWNGAVYYGTARVYIHVNGTPYYKYTVVTDHLGAYPAATHNTGSGSSGSAYTLVDTFNQNGSVIGGGSSPYQYWP
;
A
#
# COMPACT_ATOMS: atom_id res chain seq x y z
N MET A 1 -31.43 -20.23 23.41
CA MET A 1 -30.64 -21.27 22.72
C MET A 1 -30.45 -20.80 21.28
N GLU A 2 -29.24 -20.36 20.95
CA GLU A 2 -28.92 -19.93 19.59
C GLU A 2 -28.73 -21.18 18.72
N LYS A 3 -29.54 -21.32 17.66
CA LYS A 3 -29.40 -22.44 16.73
C LYS A 3 -28.16 -22.19 15.88
N ASN A 4 -27.26 -23.17 15.84
CA ASN A 4 -26.13 -23.12 14.91
C ASN A 4 -26.63 -22.94 13.47
N PRO A 5 -25.94 -22.13 12.66
CA PRO A 5 -26.30 -21.96 11.26
C PRO A 5 -26.20 -23.30 10.52
N PRO A 6 -27.06 -23.51 9.51
CA PRO A 6 -27.02 -24.73 8.71
C PRO A 6 -25.68 -24.84 7.98
N PRO A 7 -25.17 -26.07 7.78
CA PRO A 7 -23.94 -26.28 7.04
C PRO A 7 -24.07 -25.79 5.59
N PRO A 8 -22.96 -25.37 4.95
CA PRO A 8 -22.97 -24.93 3.57
C PRO A 8 -23.49 -26.03 2.63
N SER A 9 -24.22 -25.63 1.60
CA SER A 9 -24.66 -26.56 0.54
C SER A 9 -23.47 -27.17 -0.20
N GLU A 10 -23.63 -28.37 -0.74
CA GLU A 10 -22.61 -29.05 -1.56
C GLU A 10 -22.17 -28.19 -2.76
N ARG A 11 -23.09 -27.38 -3.30
CA ARG A 11 -22.81 -26.41 -4.38
C ARG A 11 -21.89 -25.29 -3.90
N ALA A 12 -22.08 -24.79 -2.69
CA ALA A 12 -21.19 -23.77 -2.10
C ALA A 12 -19.79 -24.34 -1.83
N LEU A 13 -19.69 -25.59 -1.40
CA LEU A 13 -18.41 -26.27 -1.20
C LEU A 13 -17.66 -26.50 -2.52
N LYS A 14 -18.37 -26.89 -3.59
CA LYS A 14 -17.77 -27.04 -4.94
C LYS A 14 -17.29 -25.70 -5.51
N ALA A 15 -18.08 -24.64 -5.37
CA ALA A 15 -17.69 -23.30 -5.82
C ALA A 15 -16.45 -22.77 -5.08
N ALA A 16 -16.37 -22.96 -3.75
CA ALA A 16 -15.21 -22.59 -2.97
C ALA A 16 -13.95 -23.38 -3.39
N ALA A 17 -14.10 -24.68 -3.66
CA ALA A 17 -13.00 -25.54 -4.12
C ALA A 17 -12.50 -25.15 -5.53
N GLU A 18 -13.38 -24.73 -6.43
CA GLU A 18 -13.00 -24.19 -7.74
C GLU A 18 -12.29 -22.85 -7.63
N MET A 19 -12.76 -21.93 -6.78
CA MET A 19 -12.06 -20.67 -6.48
C MET A 19 -10.66 -20.91 -5.91
N GLN A 20 -10.48 -21.98 -5.12
CA GLN A 20 -9.20 -22.35 -4.53
C GLN A 20 -8.22 -22.91 -5.58
N LYS A 21 -8.71 -23.59 -6.63
CA LYS A 21 -7.89 -24.08 -7.75
C LYS A 21 -7.45 -22.99 -8.72
N SER A 22 -8.18 -21.88 -8.78
CA SER A 22 -7.86 -20.70 -9.59
C SER A 22 -7.26 -19.56 -8.77
N ALA A 23 -6.95 -19.78 -7.49
CA ALA A 23 -6.46 -18.72 -6.63
C ALA A 23 -5.09 -18.25 -7.17
N PRO A 24 -4.97 -16.99 -7.64
CA PRO A 24 -3.66 -16.45 -7.95
C PRO A 24 -2.80 -16.55 -6.68
N PRO A 25 -1.48 -16.74 -6.81
CA PRO A 25 -0.72 -17.03 -5.63
C PRO A 25 -0.80 -15.84 -4.66
N LEU A 26 -0.93 -16.15 -3.37
CA LEU A 26 -1.54 -15.20 -2.44
C LEU A 26 -0.52 -14.12 -2.06
N ALA A 27 -0.78 -12.89 -2.49
CA ALA A 27 -0.09 -11.73 -1.95
C ALA A 27 -0.36 -11.61 -0.45
N SER A 28 0.65 -11.22 0.32
CA SER A 28 0.57 -11.14 1.78
C SER A 28 1.32 -9.92 2.31
N GLY A 29 1.02 -9.53 3.56
CA GLY A 29 1.48 -8.26 4.10
C GLY A 29 0.74 -7.08 3.48
N GLY A 30 1.45 -5.96 3.32
CA GLY A 30 0.89 -4.70 2.85
C GLY A 30 0.02 -3.98 3.86
N GLY A 31 -0.86 -3.11 3.38
CA GLY A 31 -1.67 -2.21 4.20
C GLY A 31 -0.94 -0.92 4.54
N CYS A 32 -1.41 -0.25 5.59
CA CYS A 32 -0.98 1.09 5.97
C CYS A 32 -0.17 1.08 7.27
N ARG A 33 0.80 2.00 7.38
CA ARG A 33 1.49 2.31 8.63
C ARG A 33 1.50 3.82 8.86
N ASN A 34 1.15 4.22 10.08
CA ASN A 34 1.23 5.61 10.51
C ASN A 34 2.59 5.91 11.15
N THR A 35 3.22 7.00 10.73
CA THR A 35 4.48 7.50 11.29
C THR A 35 4.42 9.03 11.32
N ALA A 36 4.53 9.63 12.51
CA ALA A 36 4.55 11.08 12.72
C ALA A 36 3.44 11.86 11.96
N GLY A 37 2.21 11.34 11.96
CA GLY A 37 1.08 11.97 11.28
C GLY A 37 0.95 11.63 9.79
N LEU A 38 1.85 10.83 9.21
CA LEU A 38 1.78 10.33 7.84
C LEU A 38 1.37 8.86 7.82
N GLY A 39 0.28 8.52 7.15
CA GLY A 39 -0.15 7.14 6.91
C GLY A 39 0.28 6.69 5.53
N VAL A 40 1.26 5.78 5.40
CA VAL A 40 1.76 5.31 4.10
C VAL A 40 1.29 3.89 3.87
N CYS A 41 0.73 3.61 2.69
CA CYS A 41 0.13 2.31 2.38
C CYS A 41 0.69 1.68 1.10
N ILE A 42 0.57 0.36 1.03
CA ILE A 42 0.80 -0.42 -0.18
C ILE A 42 -0.23 -1.55 -0.28
N SER A 43 -0.58 -1.90 -1.52
CA SER A 43 -1.32 -3.12 -1.85
C SER A 43 -0.78 -3.71 -3.14
N TRP A 44 -1.09 -4.98 -3.41
CA TRP A 44 -0.83 -5.63 -4.69
C TRP A 44 -2.09 -6.31 -5.22
N THR A 45 -2.37 -6.11 -6.50
CA THR A 45 -3.44 -6.79 -7.22
C THR A 45 -3.10 -6.85 -8.70
N ASN A 46 -3.41 -7.96 -9.37
CA ASN A 46 -3.28 -8.12 -10.82
C ASN A 46 -1.92 -7.66 -11.40
N ASN A 47 -0.81 -8.10 -10.81
CA ASN A 47 0.56 -7.74 -11.21
C ASN A 47 0.90 -6.24 -11.07
N GLN A 48 0.21 -5.54 -10.17
CA GLN A 48 0.43 -4.12 -9.90
C GLN A 48 0.49 -3.85 -8.41
N HIS A 49 1.51 -3.09 -8.01
CA HIS A 49 1.50 -2.40 -6.73
C HIS A 49 0.75 -1.09 -6.84
N LYS A 50 -0.04 -0.80 -5.81
CA LYS A 50 -0.59 0.53 -5.55
C LYS A 50 -0.07 1.02 -4.23
N GLY A 51 0.64 2.14 -4.27
CA GLY A 51 1.15 2.83 -3.08
C GLY A 51 0.47 4.19 -2.95
N ASP A 52 0.00 4.53 -1.77
CA ASP A 52 -0.57 5.86 -1.49
C ASP A 52 -0.14 6.33 -0.10
N PHE A 53 -0.49 7.57 0.22
CA PHE A 53 -0.29 8.08 1.56
C PHE A 53 -1.35 9.10 1.96
N TYR A 54 -1.45 9.29 3.27
CA TYR A 54 -2.39 10.16 3.94
C TYR A 54 -1.62 11.08 4.89
N VAL A 55 -1.95 12.37 4.87
CA VAL A 55 -1.53 13.27 5.95
C VAL A 55 -2.66 13.33 6.96
N ASN A 56 -2.47 12.69 8.11
CA ASN A 56 -3.47 12.57 9.17
C ASN A 56 -3.37 13.70 10.21
N SER A 57 -2.17 14.27 10.39
CA SER A 57 -1.96 15.42 11.28
C SER A 57 -0.65 16.13 10.95
N TRP A 58 -0.58 17.43 11.23
CA TRP A 58 0.64 18.23 11.08
C TRP A 58 1.55 18.21 12.33
N ASN A 59 1.36 17.27 13.26
CA ASN A 59 1.97 17.32 14.58
C ASN A 59 3.52 17.24 14.49
N GLY A 60 4.18 18.40 14.62
CA GLY A 60 5.64 18.57 14.49
C GLY A 60 6.13 19.15 13.15
N ALA A 61 5.27 19.34 12.16
CA ALA A 61 5.62 19.92 10.87
C ALA A 61 4.83 21.21 10.65
N VAL A 62 5.54 22.34 10.57
CA VAL A 62 4.97 23.53 9.93
C VAL A 62 4.71 23.13 8.47
N TYR A 63 3.41 23.07 8.17
CA TYR A 63 2.69 22.93 6.92
C TYR A 63 3.42 23.21 5.57
N TYR A 64 2.82 22.65 4.51
CA TYR A 64 3.02 22.93 3.08
C TYR A 64 4.46 22.77 2.61
N GLY A 65 4.79 21.59 2.11
CA GLY A 65 6.07 21.34 1.47
C GLY A 65 5.87 20.44 0.26
N THR A 66 6.75 19.46 0.08
CA THR A 66 6.56 18.44 -0.94
C THR A 66 6.77 17.05 -0.37
N ALA A 67 6.05 16.08 -0.93
CA ALA A 67 6.27 14.66 -0.69
C ALA A 67 6.77 14.01 -1.97
N ARG A 68 7.87 13.26 -1.88
CA ARG A 68 8.36 12.39 -2.96
C ARG A 68 7.95 10.98 -2.65
N VAL A 69 7.30 10.34 -3.62
CA VAL A 69 6.76 8.99 -3.46
C VAL A 69 7.54 8.01 -4.30
N TYR A 70 7.96 6.93 -3.65
CA TYR A 70 8.67 5.82 -4.26
C TYR A 70 7.92 4.52 -3.97
N ILE A 71 7.96 3.59 -4.92
CA ILE A 71 7.66 2.19 -4.64
C ILE A 71 8.98 1.45 -4.76
N HIS A 72 9.46 0.87 -3.65
CA HIS A 72 10.61 0.00 -3.65
C HIS A 72 10.16 -1.39 -4.03
N VAL A 73 10.83 -2.03 -5.00
CA VAL A 73 10.51 -3.39 -5.47
C VAL A 73 11.80 -4.19 -5.48
N ASN A 74 11.85 -5.28 -4.73
CA ASN A 74 13.03 -6.12 -4.55
C ASN A 74 14.30 -5.31 -4.21
N GLY A 75 14.13 -4.31 -3.33
CA GLY A 75 15.19 -3.40 -2.89
C GLY A 75 15.50 -2.23 -3.83
N THR A 76 14.94 -2.22 -5.05
CA THR A 76 15.17 -1.14 -6.03
C THR A 76 14.14 -0.02 -5.86
N PRO A 77 14.54 1.25 -5.61
CA PRO A 77 13.62 2.38 -5.50
C PRO A 77 13.14 2.83 -6.88
N TYR A 78 11.82 2.87 -7.09
CA TYR A 78 11.22 3.49 -8.28
C TYR A 78 10.53 4.78 -7.88
N TYR A 79 11.10 5.92 -8.27
CA TYR A 79 10.44 7.22 -8.15
C TYR A 79 9.11 7.21 -8.92
N LYS A 80 8.08 7.80 -8.33
CA LYS A 80 6.73 7.84 -8.92
C LYS A 80 6.32 9.26 -9.24
N TYR A 81 6.29 10.11 -8.22
CA TYR A 81 5.94 11.51 -8.38
C TYR A 81 6.38 12.33 -7.17
N THR A 82 6.29 13.65 -7.34
CA THR A 82 6.38 14.64 -6.26
C THR A 82 5.05 15.38 -6.20
N VAL A 83 4.54 15.63 -5.00
CA VAL A 83 3.28 16.36 -4.79
C VAL A 83 3.45 17.39 -3.68
N VAL A 84 2.76 18.51 -3.78
CA VAL A 84 2.68 19.50 -2.69
C VAL A 84 1.74 18.97 -1.62
N THR A 85 2.17 18.99 -0.35
CA THR A 85 1.33 18.56 0.77
C THR A 85 0.53 19.73 1.35
N ASP A 86 -0.60 20.06 0.73
CA ASP A 86 -1.42 21.24 1.02
C ASP A 86 -2.68 20.98 1.85
N HIS A 87 -3.05 19.71 2.08
CA HIS A 87 -4.24 19.35 2.87
C HIS A 87 -4.04 18.08 3.71
N LEU A 88 -4.94 17.88 4.67
CA LEU A 88 -5.08 16.60 5.37
C LEU A 88 -5.88 15.62 4.54
N GLY A 89 -5.57 14.34 4.65
CA GLY A 89 -6.24 13.27 3.92
C GLY A 89 -5.36 12.64 2.85
N ALA A 90 -6.01 12.01 1.88
CA ALA A 90 -5.39 11.16 0.88
C ALA A 90 -4.70 11.96 -0.23
N TYR A 91 -3.53 11.48 -0.64
CA TYR A 91 -2.81 11.96 -1.81
C TYR A 91 -2.88 10.93 -2.95
N PRO A 92 -2.53 11.32 -4.20
CA PRO A 92 -2.69 10.45 -5.36
C PRO A 92 -2.03 9.07 -5.20
N ALA A 93 -2.66 8.01 -5.69
CA ALA A 93 -2.04 6.69 -5.67
C ALA A 93 -0.94 6.56 -6.75
N ALA A 94 0.24 6.09 -6.36
CA ALA A 94 1.28 5.62 -7.27
C ALA A 94 0.99 4.18 -7.72
N THR A 95 1.34 3.87 -8.97
CA THR A 95 1.25 2.51 -9.50
C THR A 95 2.63 2.01 -9.96
N HIS A 96 2.89 0.72 -9.78
CA HIS A 96 4.04 0.05 -10.38
C HIS A 96 3.66 -1.35 -10.85
N ASN A 97 3.88 -1.64 -12.13
CA ASN A 97 3.67 -2.96 -12.69
C ASN A 97 4.83 -3.88 -12.30
N THR A 98 4.54 -5.04 -11.71
CA THR A 98 5.56 -6.05 -11.39
C THR A 98 5.86 -6.97 -12.56
N GLY A 99 4.98 -7.02 -13.57
CA GLY A 99 5.05 -7.97 -14.68
C GLY A 99 4.36 -9.30 -14.35
N SER A 100 3.90 -10.01 -15.37
CA SER A 100 3.22 -11.30 -15.19
C SER A 100 4.20 -12.39 -14.75
N GLY A 101 3.84 -13.13 -13.70
CA GLY A 101 4.64 -14.25 -13.19
C GLY A 101 5.93 -13.86 -12.47
N SER A 102 6.06 -12.59 -12.08
CA SER A 102 7.17 -12.13 -11.22
C SER A 102 6.77 -12.22 -9.76
N SER A 103 7.75 -12.47 -8.90
CA SER A 103 7.60 -12.58 -7.45
C SER A 103 8.49 -11.57 -6.72
N GLY A 104 8.15 -11.26 -5.46
CA GLY A 104 9.01 -10.37 -4.69
C GLY A 104 8.40 -9.72 -3.46
N SER A 105 9.08 -8.67 -3.03
CA SER A 105 8.65 -7.79 -1.95
C SER A 105 8.75 -6.32 -2.33
N ALA A 106 7.81 -5.52 -1.82
CA ALA A 106 7.72 -4.11 -2.11
C ALA A 106 7.18 -3.32 -0.92
N TYR A 107 7.49 -2.03 -0.88
CA TYR A 107 6.88 -1.10 0.06
C TYR A 107 6.84 0.30 -0.57
N THR A 108 5.88 1.11 -0.13
CA THR A 108 5.82 2.52 -0.47
C THR A 108 6.68 3.28 0.51
N LEU A 109 7.54 4.16 0.00
CA LEU A 109 8.31 5.12 0.78
C LEU A 109 7.86 6.53 0.39
N VAL A 110 7.65 7.37 1.40
CA VAL A 110 7.33 8.78 1.20
C VAL A 110 8.32 9.62 2.00
N ASP A 111 9.12 10.40 1.28
CA ASP A 111 9.99 11.41 1.87
C ASP A 111 9.32 12.76 1.81
N THR A 112 9.34 13.50 2.91
CA THR A 112 8.71 14.82 3.03
C THR A 112 9.78 15.90 3.18
N PHE A 113 9.55 17.02 2.51
CA PHE A 113 10.45 18.17 2.44
C PHE A 113 9.68 19.42 2.82
N ASN A 114 10.33 20.36 3.52
CA ASN A 114 9.77 21.69 3.74
C ASN A 114 9.85 22.54 2.45
N GLN A 115 9.33 23.78 2.51
CA GLN A 115 9.34 24.73 1.38
C GLN A 115 10.74 25.08 0.86
N ASN A 116 11.75 24.97 1.72
CA ASN A 116 13.14 25.22 1.37
C ASN A 116 13.81 23.98 0.76
N GLY A 117 13.05 22.90 0.53
CA GLY A 117 13.56 21.64 -0.03
C GLY A 117 14.39 20.80 0.94
N SER A 118 14.38 21.12 2.24
CA SER A 118 15.07 20.31 3.25
C SER A 118 14.21 19.15 3.71
N VAL A 119 14.81 17.97 3.89
CA VAL A 119 14.12 16.77 4.39
C VAL A 119 13.65 17.02 5.83
N ILE A 120 12.37 16.79 6.09
CA ILE A 120 11.76 16.93 7.42
C ILE A 120 11.28 15.59 8.00
N GLY A 121 11.34 14.52 7.22
CA GLY A 121 10.97 13.18 7.67
C GLY A 121 10.31 12.38 6.55
N GLY A 122 9.54 11.38 6.93
CA GLY A 122 8.86 10.50 6.00
C GLY A 122 8.22 9.32 6.68
N GLY A 123 7.68 8.42 5.87
CA GLY A 123 7.07 7.18 6.32
C GLY A 123 7.21 6.08 5.29
N SER A 124 7.09 4.85 5.75
CA SER A 124 7.04 3.67 4.89
C SER A 124 5.84 2.80 5.24
N SER A 125 5.23 2.19 4.22
CA SER A 125 4.24 1.15 4.43
C SER A 125 4.91 -0.12 4.99
N PRO A 126 4.13 -1.09 5.52
CA PRO A 126 4.60 -2.46 5.67
C PRO A 126 5.05 -3.04 4.32
N TYR A 127 5.83 -4.13 4.37
CA TYR A 127 6.18 -4.88 3.18
C TYR A 127 4.95 -5.61 2.63
N GLN A 128 4.73 -5.46 1.32
CA GLN A 128 3.86 -6.26 0.48
C GLN A 128 4.70 -7.34 -0.18
N TYR A 129 4.31 -8.60 0.01
CA TYR A 129 4.87 -9.74 -0.72
C TYR A 129 3.88 -10.19 -1.78
N TRP A 130 4.38 -10.61 -2.93
CA TRP A 130 3.58 -11.21 -3.99
C TRP A 130 4.36 -12.39 -4.60
N PRO A 131 3.63 -13.36 -5.14
CA PRO A 131 4.19 -14.63 -5.57
C PRO A 131 4.84 -14.63 -6.95
#